data_AF-J8PJ26-F1
#
_entry.id   AF-J8PJ26-F1
#
_cell.length_a   1.000
_cell.length_b   1.000
_cell.length_c   1.000
_cell.angle_alpha   90.00
_cell.angle_beta   90.00
_cell.angle_gamma   90.00
#
_symmetry.space_group_name_H-M   'P 1'
#
loop_
_entity.id
_entity.type
_entity.pdbx_description
1 polymer ?
#
loop_
_entity_poly.entity_id
_entity_poly.type
_entity_poly.pdbx_seq_one_letter_code
_entity_poly.pdbx_strand_id
1 'polypeptide(L)'
;MSSNVQFPKIAYPGKLICPQYSTENKDGEDIIFNYVCGPGTKLLQFEHNGRSLEAITATLVGTVRCDEEKKIEEEEELESARQSTDEEKSVDKSSSDVVKRIVKFIRVSVVPGPDDDYKTNKDSGNEFANNLPKEGDIVLTRVTRLSLQRANVEILAVEDKPSPVDSGVGSNGVGIVAAGGGSGAATFSVSQASSDLGESFRGIIRSQDVRSTDRDRVKVIDCFKPGDIVRAQVLSLGDGTNYYLTTARNDLGVVFARAANGAGGLMYATDWQMMTSPSTGMTEKRKCAKPF
;
A
#
# COMPACT_ATOMS: atom_id res chain seq x y z
N MET A 1 -23.30 4.34 -15.40
CA MET A 1 -23.27 5.56 -14.58
C MET A 1 -22.71 6.67 -15.45
N SER A 2 -23.57 7.50 -16.02
CA SER A 2 -23.13 8.58 -16.91
C SER A 2 -23.43 9.89 -16.20
N SER A 3 -22.43 10.47 -15.54
CA SER A 3 -22.42 11.88 -15.17
C SER A 3 -22.18 12.71 -16.44
N ASN A 4 -22.78 13.89 -16.56
CA ASN A 4 -22.59 14.80 -17.71
C ASN A 4 -21.13 15.24 -17.96
N VAL A 5 -20.22 14.98 -17.03
CA VAL A 5 -18.78 15.22 -17.19
C VAL A 5 -18.15 14.02 -17.89
N GLN A 6 -17.75 14.19 -19.15
CA GLN A 6 -17.00 13.19 -19.89
C GLN A 6 -15.53 13.19 -19.42
N PHE A 7 -15.15 12.18 -18.64
CA PHE A 7 -13.77 12.02 -18.19
C PHE A 7 -12.85 11.64 -19.37
N PRO A 8 -11.65 12.22 -19.46
CA PRO A 8 -10.66 11.75 -20.42
C PRO A 8 -10.23 10.33 -20.05
N LYS A 9 -10.27 9.40 -21.02
CA LYS A 9 -9.81 8.02 -20.79
C LYS A 9 -8.32 7.93 -20.47
N ILE A 10 -7.51 8.71 -21.19
CA ILE A 10 -6.05 8.75 -21.07
C ILE A 10 -5.63 10.09 -20.47
N ALA A 11 -4.69 10.05 -19.55
CA ALA A 11 -4.11 11.21 -18.88
C ALA A 11 -2.58 11.26 -19.02
N TYR A 12 -2.05 12.47 -18.94
CA TYR A 12 -0.62 12.78 -18.87
C TYR A 12 -0.42 13.87 -17.81
N PRO A 13 0.79 14.03 -17.23
CA PRO A 13 1.06 15.02 -16.21
C PRO A 13 0.66 16.44 -16.65
N GLY A 14 -0.16 17.12 -15.84
CA GLY A 14 -0.70 18.45 -16.12
C GLY A 14 -2.03 18.46 -16.86
N LYS A 15 -2.55 17.31 -17.31
CA LYS A 15 -3.87 17.23 -17.95
C LYS A 15 -4.99 17.39 -16.92
N LEU A 16 -5.94 18.30 -17.19
CA LEU A 16 -7.16 18.47 -16.40
C LEU A 16 -8.10 17.27 -16.59
N ILE A 17 -8.61 16.72 -15.50
CA ILE A 17 -9.54 15.57 -15.51
C ILE A 17 -10.97 16.05 -15.30
N CYS A 18 -11.24 16.71 -14.17
CA CYS A 18 -12.57 17.18 -13.79
C CYS A 18 -12.48 18.31 -12.74
N PRO A 19 -13.55 19.12 -12.56
CA PRO A 19 -13.65 20.05 -11.42
C PRO A 19 -13.76 19.28 -10.09
N GLN A 20 -13.61 19.98 -8.96
CA GLN A 20 -13.77 19.38 -7.62
C GLN A 20 -15.21 18.87 -7.36
N TYR A 21 -16.21 19.59 -7.87
CA TYR A 21 -17.62 19.24 -7.70
C TYR A 21 -18.33 19.22 -9.05
N SER A 22 -19.28 18.30 -9.22
CA SER A 22 -20.28 18.36 -10.30
C SER A 22 -21.66 18.06 -9.75
N THR A 23 -22.69 18.52 -10.44
CA THR A 23 -24.08 18.26 -10.08
C THR A 23 -24.80 17.59 -11.25
N GLU A 24 -25.72 16.69 -10.93
CA GLU A 24 -26.59 16.03 -11.89
C GLU A 24 -28.00 15.93 -11.30
N ASN A 25 -29.00 16.39 -12.04
CA ASN A 25 -30.39 16.23 -11.66
C ASN A 25 -30.93 14.94 -12.30
N LYS A 26 -31.29 13.96 -11.48
CA LYS A 26 -31.94 12.71 -11.92
C LYS A 26 -33.24 12.56 -11.17
N ASP A 27 -34.33 12.35 -11.90
CA ASP A 27 -35.67 12.05 -11.36
C ASP A 27 -36.16 13.06 -10.30
N GLY A 28 -35.76 14.33 -10.39
CA GLY A 28 -36.15 15.39 -9.45
C GLY A 28 -35.28 15.48 -8.18
N GLU A 29 -34.25 14.63 -8.06
CA GLU A 29 -33.24 14.71 -6.99
C GLU A 29 -31.94 15.36 -7.52
N ASP A 30 -31.41 16.33 -6.76
CA ASP A 30 -30.11 16.94 -7.04
C ASP A 30 -29.00 16.10 -6.41
N ILE A 31 -28.26 15.39 -7.27
CA ILE A 31 -27.10 14.60 -6.89
C ILE A 31 -25.85 15.45 -7.07
N ILE A 32 -25.04 15.54 -6.02
CA ILE A 32 -23.75 16.22 -6.04
C ILE A 32 -22.64 15.21 -5.97
N PHE A 33 -21.78 15.21 -6.97
CA PHE A 33 -20.55 14.43 -6.97
C PHE A 33 -19.41 15.27 -6.41
N ASN A 34 -18.82 14.78 -5.32
CA ASN A 34 -17.58 15.29 -4.76
C ASN A 34 -16.43 14.42 -5.25
N TYR A 35 -15.55 14.98 -6.07
CA TYR A 35 -14.40 14.26 -6.60
C TYR A 35 -13.21 14.38 -5.64
N VAL A 36 -12.77 13.24 -5.13
CA VAL A 36 -11.64 13.12 -4.21
C VAL A 36 -10.39 12.73 -5.00
N CYS A 37 -9.26 13.38 -4.69
CA CYS A 37 -7.98 13.07 -5.32
C CYS A 37 -7.47 11.72 -4.86
N GLY A 38 -7.41 10.76 -5.77
CA GLY A 38 -6.74 9.48 -5.60
C GLY A 38 -5.29 9.49 -6.11
N PRO A 39 -4.62 8.33 -6.09
CA PRO A 39 -3.25 8.16 -6.59
C PRO A 39 -3.12 8.65 -8.04
N GLY A 40 -2.02 9.35 -8.33
CA GLY A 40 -1.77 9.88 -9.69
C GLY A 40 -2.57 11.14 -10.05
N THR A 41 -3.28 11.74 -9.09
CA THR A 41 -3.99 13.01 -9.27
C THR A 41 -3.65 14.00 -8.16
N LYS A 42 -3.90 15.29 -8.42
CA LYS A 42 -3.79 16.36 -7.45
C LYS A 42 -4.82 17.45 -7.74
N LEU A 43 -5.44 17.99 -6.70
CA LEU A 43 -6.28 19.18 -6.82
C LEU A 43 -5.38 20.39 -6.99
N LEU A 44 -5.55 21.11 -8.09
CA LEU A 44 -4.80 22.33 -8.39
C LEU A 44 -5.77 23.46 -8.69
N GLN A 45 -5.41 24.66 -8.25
CA GLN A 45 -6.14 25.88 -8.57
C GLN A 45 -5.52 26.51 -9.82
N PHE A 46 -6.36 26.76 -10.82
CA PHE A 46 -6.01 27.40 -12.08
C PHE A 46 -6.69 28.75 -12.19
N GLU A 47 -6.06 29.68 -12.89
CA GLU A 47 -6.68 30.94 -13.26
C GLU A 47 -7.10 30.90 -14.73
N HIS A 48 -8.37 31.15 -15.02
CA HIS A 48 -8.88 31.26 -16.38
C HIS A 48 -9.90 32.39 -16.46
N ASN A 49 -9.70 33.32 -17.40
CA ASN A 49 -10.54 34.51 -17.59
C ASN A 49 -10.74 35.35 -16.30
N GLY A 50 -9.69 35.48 -15.49
CA GLY A 50 -9.72 36.23 -14.22
C GLY A 50 -10.54 35.55 -13.11
N ARG A 51 -10.92 34.28 -13.28
CA ARG A 51 -11.61 33.46 -12.28
C ARG A 51 -10.73 32.28 -11.88
N SER A 52 -10.78 31.93 -10.60
CA SER A 52 -10.15 30.71 -10.09
C SER A 52 -11.01 29.49 -10.37
N LEU A 53 -10.39 28.42 -10.85
CA LEU A 53 -10.99 27.12 -11.10
C LEU A 53 -10.16 26.05 -10.38
N GLU A 54 -10.80 25.33 -9.46
CA GLU A 54 -10.19 24.16 -8.82
C GLU A 54 -10.52 22.91 -9.61
N ALA A 55 -9.48 22.26 -10.12
CA ALA A 55 -9.60 21.09 -10.98
C ALA A 55 -8.62 20.00 -10.57
N ILE A 56 -9.12 18.77 -10.58
CA ILE A 56 -8.29 17.57 -10.42
C ILE A 56 -7.45 17.41 -11.68
N THR A 57 -6.14 17.39 -11.47
CA THR A 57 -5.14 17.32 -12.53
C THR A 57 -4.35 16.03 -12.39
N ALA A 58 -4.09 15.37 -13.52
CA ALA A 58 -3.25 14.19 -13.56
C ALA A 58 -1.79 14.55 -13.26
N THR A 59 -1.12 13.72 -12.47
CA THR A 59 0.33 13.82 -12.19
C THR A 59 1.12 12.66 -12.81
N LEU A 60 0.43 11.63 -13.32
CA LEU A 60 1.00 10.47 -13.98
C LEU A 60 0.50 10.34 -15.42
N VAL A 61 1.23 9.56 -16.22
CA VAL A 61 0.77 9.07 -17.53
C VAL A 61 0.02 7.77 -17.30
N GLY A 62 -1.21 7.65 -17.82
CA GLY A 62 -2.00 6.45 -17.61
C GLY A 62 -3.49 6.59 -17.95
N THR A 63 -4.29 5.65 -17.48
CA THR A 63 -5.74 5.61 -17.66
C THR A 63 -6.44 6.19 -16.43
N VAL A 64 -7.45 7.04 -16.64
CA VAL A 64 -8.23 7.64 -15.54
C VAL A 64 -9.27 6.65 -15.05
N ARG A 65 -9.31 6.40 -13.74
CA ARG A 65 -10.34 5.61 -13.07
C ARG A 65 -11.11 6.46 -12.07
N CYS A 66 -12.40 6.18 -11.97
CA CYS A 66 -13.32 6.85 -11.07
C CYS A 66 -14.09 5.78 -10.30
N ASP A 67 -13.79 5.62 -9.02
CA ASP A 67 -14.44 4.64 -8.15
C ASP A 67 -15.32 5.38 -7.13
N GLU A 68 -16.56 4.92 -6.92
CA GLU A 68 -17.45 5.48 -5.90
C GLU A 68 -17.00 4.99 -4.52
N GLU A 69 -16.55 5.92 -3.66
CA GLU A 69 -16.23 5.61 -2.27
C GLU A 69 -17.53 5.51 -1.48
N LYS A 70 -17.90 4.27 -1.13
CA LYS A 70 -18.92 4.04 -0.11
C LYS A 70 -18.26 4.25 1.24
N LYS A 71 -18.48 5.41 1.86
CA LYS A 71 -18.18 5.58 3.29
C LYS A 71 -19.09 4.65 4.08
N ILE A 72 -18.52 3.55 4.58
CA ILE A 72 -19.22 2.61 5.48
C ILE A 72 -19.46 3.27 6.85
N GLU A 73 -18.74 4.34 7.18
CA GLU A 73 -18.77 4.98 8.51
C GLU A 73 -19.91 6.00 8.70
N GLU A 74 -20.48 6.56 7.63
CA GLU A 74 -21.54 7.59 7.77
C GLU A 74 -22.96 7.01 7.84
N GLU A 75 -23.18 5.74 7.49
CA GLU A 75 -24.51 5.12 7.63
C GLU A 75 -24.88 4.87 9.11
N GLU A 76 -23.93 4.52 9.98
CA GLU A 76 -24.18 4.31 11.42
C GLU A 76 -24.38 5.63 12.21
N GLU A 77 -23.69 6.71 11.83
CA GLU A 77 -23.89 8.04 12.44
C GLU A 77 -25.21 8.69 11.99
N LEU A 78 -25.64 8.50 10.73
CA LEU A 78 -26.92 9.00 10.26
C LEU A 78 -28.12 8.19 10.77
N GLU A 79 -27.98 6.89 11.02
CA GLU A 79 -29.06 6.08 11.64
C GLU A 79 -29.22 6.39 13.14
N SER A 80 -28.13 6.60 13.87
CA SER A 80 -28.18 6.98 15.29
C SER A 80 -28.72 8.40 15.52
N ALA A 81 -28.49 9.32 14.58
CA ALA A 81 -29.10 10.66 14.62
C ALA A 81 -30.60 10.66 14.27
N ARG A 82 -31.10 9.67 13.52
CA ARG A 82 -32.53 9.54 13.17
C ARG A 82 -33.37 8.96 14.31
N GLN A 83 -32.79 8.13 15.17
CA GLN A 83 -33.49 7.54 16.32
C GLN A 83 -33.65 8.49 17.51
N SER A 84 -32.90 9.60 17.57
CA SER A 84 -32.93 10.53 18.71
C SER A 84 -33.88 11.71 18.55
N THR A 85 -34.55 11.87 17.39
CA THR A 85 -35.40 13.04 17.09
C THR A 85 -36.91 12.76 17.04
N ASP A 86 -37.37 11.54 17.35
CA ASP A 86 -38.79 11.15 17.19
C ASP A 86 -39.68 11.36 18.43
N GLU A 87 -39.19 12.01 19.49
CA GLU A 87 -40.04 12.45 20.61
C GLU A 87 -39.90 13.95 20.87
N GLU A 88 -40.70 14.76 20.17
CA GLU A 88 -41.62 15.78 20.74
C GLU A 88 -42.04 16.87 19.72
N LYS A 89 -43.32 16.77 19.31
CA LYS A 89 -44.31 17.84 19.07
C LYS A 89 -43.99 19.03 18.12
N SER A 90 -44.69 18.97 16.98
CA SER A 90 -45.61 19.98 16.40
C SER A 90 -45.28 21.47 16.52
N VAL A 91 -45.17 22.16 15.36
CA VAL A 91 -46.04 23.29 14.94
C VAL A 91 -45.54 23.89 13.59
N ASP A 92 -46.51 24.20 12.74
CA ASP A 92 -46.56 25.02 11.51
C ASP A 92 -45.81 24.64 10.21
N LYS A 93 -46.66 24.26 9.23
CA LYS A 93 -46.40 24.15 7.80
C LYS A 93 -46.07 25.52 7.21
N SER A 94 -44.86 25.67 6.66
CA SER A 94 -44.64 26.47 5.46
C SER A 94 -43.97 25.57 4.42
N SER A 95 -44.55 25.56 3.21
CA SER A 95 -44.11 24.76 2.08
C SER A 95 -42.81 25.34 1.51
N SER A 96 -41.67 24.87 2.02
CA SER A 96 -40.43 24.83 1.26
C SER A 96 -40.25 23.40 0.78
N ASP A 97 -40.24 23.21 -0.53
CA ASP A 97 -39.87 21.93 -1.15
C ASP A 97 -38.49 21.54 -0.62
N VAL A 98 -38.45 20.58 0.32
CA VAL A 98 -37.19 20.07 0.87
C VAL A 98 -36.55 19.21 -0.23
N VAL A 99 -35.79 19.86 -1.11
CA VAL A 99 -34.98 19.18 -2.13
C VAL A 99 -34.00 18.27 -1.40
N LYS A 100 -34.22 16.96 -1.53
CA LYS A 100 -33.38 15.94 -0.94
C LYS A 100 -32.03 15.95 -1.66
N ARG A 101 -30.99 16.48 -1.00
CA ARG A 101 -29.65 16.63 -1.55
C ARG A 101 -28.82 15.38 -1.25
N ILE A 102 -28.37 14.67 -2.28
CA ILE A 102 -27.56 13.45 -2.14
C ILE A 102 -26.13 13.77 -2.55
N VAL A 103 -25.16 13.52 -1.67
CA VAL A 103 -23.73 13.70 -1.96
C VAL A 103 -23.07 12.34 -2.18
N LYS A 104 -22.36 12.21 -3.30
CA LYS A 104 -21.60 11.01 -3.66
C LYS A 104 -20.13 11.33 -3.74
N PHE A 105 -19.30 10.57 -3.05
CA PHE A 105 -17.85 10.71 -3.11
C PHE A 105 -17.29 9.79 -4.20
N ILE A 106 -16.56 10.37 -5.15
CA ILE A 106 -15.92 9.64 -6.25
C ILE A 106 -14.43 9.86 -6.15
N ARG A 107 -13.67 8.79 -5.93
CA ARG A 107 -12.21 8.82 -5.97
C ARG A 107 -11.73 8.79 -7.41
N VAL A 108 -10.98 9.80 -7.81
CA VAL A 108 -10.39 9.92 -9.15
C VAL A 108 -8.92 9.57 -9.09
N SER A 109 -8.48 8.55 -9.81
CA SER A 109 -7.09 8.08 -9.83
C SER A 109 -6.57 7.92 -11.27
N VAL A 110 -5.25 7.96 -11.43
CA VAL A 110 -4.56 7.68 -12.70
C VAL A 110 -3.66 6.48 -12.49
N VAL A 111 -3.95 5.40 -13.22
CA VAL A 111 -3.20 4.15 -13.15
C VAL A 111 -2.23 4.08 -14.35
N PRO A 112 -0.91 3.90 -14.12
CA PRO A 112 0.05 3.67 -15.19
C PRO A 112 -0.24 2.35 -15.94
N GLY A 113 -0.05 2.33 -17.26
CA GLY A 113 -0.18 1.11 -18.08
C GLY A 113 -1.47 1.04 -18.93
N PRO A 114 -1.53 0.09 -19.88
CA PRO A 114 -2.72 -0.13 -20.72
C PRO A 114 -3.87 -0.79 -19.91
N ASP A 115 -5.12 -0.51 -20.30
CA ASP A 115 -6.36 -0.90 -19.59
C ASP A 115 -6.54 -2.41 -19.31
N ASP A 116 -5.77 -3.30 -19.93
CA ASP A 116 -6.08 -4.75 -20.02
C ASP A 116 -5.47 -5.67 -18.93
N ASP A 117 -4.48 -5.25 -18.14
CA ASP A 117 -3.73 -6.18 -17.26
C ASP A 117 -4.35 -6.40 -15.85
N TYR A 118 -5.48 -5.77 -15.52
CA TYR A 118 -5.99 -5.72 -14.14
C TYR A 118 -7.17 -6.66 -13.83
N LYS A 119 -7.22 -7.85 -14.44
CA LYS A 119 -8.14 -8.93 -13.98
C LYS A 119 -7.64 -9.70 -12.76
N THR A 120 -6.47 -9.38 -12.23
CA THR A 120 -5.91 -10.03 -11.04
C THR A 120 -5.84 -9.06 -9.86
N ASN A 121 -6.60 -9.38 -8.82
CA ASN A 121 -6.60 -8.81 -7.47
C ASN A 121 -7.07 -7.37 -7.29
N LYS A 122 -8.28 -7.27 -6.72
CA LYS A 122 -8.98 -6.05 -6.29
C LYS A 122 -8.28 -5.28 -5.16
N ASP A 123 -7.20 -5.83 -4.60
CA ASP A 123 -6.43 -5.28 -3.48
C ASP A 123 -5.09 -4.63 -3.90
N SER A 124 -4.71 -4.71 -5.19
CA SER A 124 -3.44 -4.18 -5.73
C SER A 124 -3.61 -2.76 -6.30
N GLY A 125 -4.26 -1.87 -5.55
CA GLY A 125 -4.73 -0.58 -6.03
C GLY A 125 -3.71 0.56 -6.03
N ASN A 126 -2.42 0.28 -5.83
CA ASN A 126 -1.42 1.31 -5.53
C ASN A 126 -0.15 1.18 -6.38
N GLU A 127 -0.29 0.96 -7.70
CA GLU A 127 0.80 1.18 -8.66
C GLU A 127 1.16 2.68 -8.76
N PHE A 128 1.73 3.20 -7.69
CA PHE A 128 2.38 4.49 -7.67
C PHE A 128 3.70 4.36 -8.43
N ALA A 129 4.03 5.34 -9.28
CA ALA A 129 5.30 5.38 -10.02
C ALA A 129 6.54 5.52 -9.12
N ASN A 130 6.33 5.69 -7.81
CA ASN A 130 7.36 5.68 -6.79
C ASN A 130 7.15 4.42 -5.96
N ASN A 131 8.06 3.45 -6.07
CA ASN A 131 8.09 2.20 -5.29
C ASN A 131 8.43 2.46 -3.80
N LEU A 132 7.91 3.53 -3.23
CA LEU A 132 8.10 3.92 -1.84
C LEU A 132 7.07 3.20 -1.00
N PRO A 133 7.48 2.39 0.00
CA PRO A 133 6.54 1.68 0.86
C PRO A 133 5.65 2.65 1.63
N LYS A 134 4.32 2.52 1.52
CA LYS A 134 3.33 3.26 2.31
C LYS A 134 2.70 2.36 3.35
N GLU A 135 2.02 2.98 4.32
CA GLU A 135 1.25 2.23 5.32
C GLU A 135 0.15 1.41 4.62
N GLY A 136 0.06 0.14 4.98
CA GLY A 136 -0.87 -0.82 4.38
C GLY A 136 -0.31 -1.60 3.19
N ASP A 137 0.78 -1.13 2.56
CA ASP A 137 1.36 -1.82 1.40
C ASP A 137 1.97 -3.17 1.81
N ILE A 138 1.94 -4.12 0.87
CA ILE A 138 2.58 -5.43 1.03
C ILE A 138 3.99 -5.38 0.47
N VAL A 139 4.96 -5.79 1.29
CA VAL A 139 6.38 -5.79 0.95
C VAL A 139 6.99 -7.17 1.08
N LEU A 140 7.90 -7.50 0.16
CA LEU A 140 8.77 -8.65 0.28
C LEU A 140 10.08 -8.21 0.91
N THR A 141 10.46 -8.86 1.99
CA THR A 141 11.61 -8.47 2.79
C THR A 141 12.55 -9.63 3.00
N ARG A 142 13.85 -9.36 3.19
CA ARG A 142 14.84 -10.35 3.57
C ARG A 142 15.26 -10.15 5.01
N VAL A 143 15.29 -11.21 5.79
CA VAL A 143 15.72 -11.15 7.20
C VAL A 143 17.22 -10.99 7.25
N THR A 144 17.70 -9.87 7.80
CA THR A 144 19.13 -9.57 7.91
C THR A 144 19.68 -9.96 9.28
N ARG A 145 18.96 -9.62 10.36
CA ARG A 145 19.42 -9.88 11.73
C ARG A 145 18.27 -10.15 12.68
N LEU A 146 18.45 -11.16 13.53
CA LEU A 146 17.49 -11.50 14.57
C LEU A 146 17.95 -11.07 15.96
N SER A 147 16.98 -10.68 16.78
CA SER A 147 17.09 -10.48 18.21
C SER A 147 15.91 -11.20 18.90
N LEU A 148 15.93 -11.28 20.22
CA LEU A 148 14.85 -11.87 21.00
C LEU A 148 13.51 -11.12 20.83
N GLN A 149 13.58 -9.80 20.68
CA GLN A 149 12.42 -8.91 20.64
C GLN A 149 12.01 -8.47 19.23
N ARG A 150 12.88 -8.65 18.23
CA ARG A 150 12.63 -8.15 16.87
C ARG A 150 13.44 -8.87 15.80
N ALA A 151 12.92 -8.88 14.59
CA ALA A 151 13.62 -9.22 13.36
C ALA A 151 13.88 -7.94 12.56
N ASN A 152 15.14 -7.70 12.20
CA ASN A 152 15.53 -6.64 11.28
C ASN A 152 15.51 -7.25 9.87
N VAL A 153 14.91 -6.51 8.95
CA VAL A 153 14.73 -6.94 7.57
C VAL A 153 15.10 -5.82 6.62
N GLU A 154 15.37 -6.17 5.37
CA GLU A 154 15.54 -5.24 4.25
C GLU A 154 14.42 -5.46 3.25
N ILE A 155 13.81 -4.39 2.74
CA ILE A 155 12.73 -4.43 1.76
C ILE A 155 13.35 -4.64 0.39
N LEU A 156 12.95 -5.70 -0.30
CA LEU A 156 13.41 -6.03 -1.66
C LEU A 156 12.40 -5.63 -2.73
N ALA A 157 11.12 -5.64 -2.40
CA ALA A 157 10.04 -5.30 -3.33
C ALA A 157 8.82 -4.77 -2.58
N VAL A 158 8.06 -3.90 -3.25
CA VAL A 158 6.78 -3.32 -2.82
C VAL A 158 5.75 -3.64 -3.89
N GLU A 159 4.64 -4.28 -3.54
CA GLU A 159 3.55 -4.64 -4.47
C GLU A 159 4.07 -5.18 -5.82
N ASP A 160 4.90 -6.23 -5.76
CA ASP A 160 5.49 -6.94 -6.92
C ASP A 160 6.55 -6.15 -7.73
N LYS A 161 6.88 -4.92 -7.34
CA LYS A 161 7.95 -4.13 -7.96
C LYS A 161 9.24 -4.17 -7.14
N PRO A 162 10.41 -4.44 -7.76
CA PRO A 162 11.68 -4.43 -7.06
C PRO A 162 12.03 -3.02 -6.57
N SER A 163 12.57 -2.95 -5.35
CA SER A 163 13.07 -1.73 -4.72
C SER A 163 14.31 -2.05 -3.88
N PRO A 164 15.51 -1.54 -4.23
CA PRO A 164 15.80 -0.64 -5.35
C PRO A 164 15.69 -1.34 -6.72
N VAL A 165 15.59 -0.56 -7.80
CA VAL A 165 15.53 -1.08 -9.18
C VAL A 165 16.82 -1.80 -9.55
N ASP A 166 17.96 -1.29 -9.08
CA ASP A 166 19.25 -1.93 -9.20
C ASP A 166 19.76 -2.35 -7.82
N SER A 167 20.08 -3.64 -7.69
CA SER A 167 20.62 -4.23 -6.47
C SER A 167 22.14 -4.03 -6.33
N GLY A 168 22.81 -3.46 -7.34
CA GLY A 168 24.24 -3.21 -7.32
C GLY A 168 25.09 -4.48 -7.48
N VAL A 169 24.53 -5.57 -8.00
CA VAL A 169 25.27 -6.82 -8.19
C VAL A 169 26.44 -6.58 -9.17
N GLY A 170 27.65 -6.94 -8.74
CA GLY A 170 28.88 -6.76 -9.52
C GLY A 170 29.60 -5.43 -9.31
N SER A 171 29.02 -4.47 -8.58
CA SER A 171 29.70 -3.19 -8.27
C SER A 171 30.95 -3.38 -7.39
N ASN A 172 30.92 -4.39 -6.52
CA ASN A 172 31.96 -4.65 -5.52
C ASN A 172 32.97 -5.74 -5.95
N GLY A 173 33.07 -6.02 -7.26
CA GLY A 173 34.01 -6.97 -7.83
C GLY A 173 33.44 -8.39 -7.97
N VAL A 174 34.34 -9.39 -8.00
CA VAL A 174 34.01 -10.78 -8.39
C VAL A 174 33.48 -11.63 -7.22
N GLY A 175 33.73 -11.22 -5.97
CA GLY A 175 33.31 -11.95 -4.77
C GLY A 175 31.84 -11.72 -4.38
N ILE A 176 31.35 -12.53 -3.43
CA ILE A 176 30.04 -12.30 -2.78
C ILE A 176 30.23 -11.22 -1.71
N VAL A 177 29.89 -9.98 -2.04
CA VAL A 177 30.07 -8.81 -1.18
C VAL A 177 28.72 -8.09 -1.03
N ALA A 178 28.42 -7.62 0.18
CA ALA A 178 27.22 -6.80 0.43
C ALA A 178 27.29 -5.46 -0.31
N ALA A 179 26.16 -4.81 -0.57
CA ALA A 179 26.07 -3.56 -1.33
C ALA A 179 27.08 -2.48 -0.86
N GLY A 180 27.18 -2.27 0.46
CA GLY A 180 28.13 -1.30 1.05
C GLY A 180 29.52 -1.86 1.38
N GLY A 181 29.90 -3.03 0.87
CA GLY A 181 31.12 -3.73 1.26
C GLY A 181 32.35 -3.47 0.37
N GLY A 182 32.18 -2.77 -0.75
CA GLY A 182 33.29 -2.43 -1.65
C GLY A 182 33.82 -1.00 -1.45
N SER A 183 34.76 -0.61 -2.31
CA SER A 183 35.41 0.70 -2.25
C SER A 183 34.45 1.87 -2.52
N GLY A 184 33.39 1.65 -3.30
CA GLY A 184 32.39 2.67 -3.63
C GLY A 184 31.72 3.27 -2.38
N ALA A 185 31.37 2.42 -1.41
CA ALA A 185 30.73 2.81 -0.16
C ALA A 185 31.62 3.72 0.71
N ALA A 186 32.95 3.50 0.69
CA ALA A 186 33.89 4.32 1.46
C ALA A 186 34.05 5.73 0.87
N THR A 187 33.81 5.89 -0.44
CA THR A 187 33.89 7.17 -1.15
C THR A 187 32.52 7.83 -1.37
N PHE A 188 31.45 7.26 -0.79
CA PHE A 188 30.10 7.74 -1.00
C PHE A 188 29.91 9.17 -0.46
N SER A 189 29.35 10.04 -1.31
CA SER A 189 29.13 11.45 -1.00
C SER A 189 27.68 11.72 -0.58
N VAL A 190 27.42 11.70 0.72
CA VAL A 190 26.08 11.94 1.32
C VAL A 190 25.50 13.32 0.94
N SER A 191 26.34 14.31 0.63
CA SER A 191 25.88 15.63 0.20
C SER A 191 25.39 15.69 -1.24
N GLN A 192 25.72 14.69 -2.08
CA GLN A 192 25.39 14.66 -3.50
C GLN A 192 24.34 13.60 -3.84
N ALA A 193 24.24 12.54 -3.04
CA ALA A 193 23.31 11.44 -3.28
C ALA A 193 22.61 11.01 -1.98
N SER A 194 21.36 10.58 -2.11
CA SER A 194 20.51 10.21 -0.98
C SER A 194 20.82 8.84 -0.37
N SER A 195 21.36 7.91 -1.16
CA SER A 195 21.62 6.53 -0.76
C SER A 195 22.71 5.92 -1.65
N ASP A 196 23.40 4.90 -1.14
CA ASP A 196 24.44 4.18 -1.89
C ASP A 196 23.82 3.17 -2.88
N LEU A 197 24.62 2.69 -3.84
CA LEU A 197 24.14 1.75 -4.85
C LEU A 197 23.74 0.42 -4.21
N GLY A 198 22.50 -0.03 -4.49
CA GLY A 198 21.95 -1.25 -3.90
C GLY A 198 21.52 -1.10 -2.44
N GLU A 199 21.52 0.12 -1.90
CA GLU A 199 20.94 0.39 -0.58
C GLU A 199 19.41 0.28 -0.63
N SER A 200 18.87 -0.62 0.18
CA SER A 200 17.43 -0.88 0.30
C SER A 200 16.85 -0.29 1.57
N PHE A 201 15.55 0.02 1.55
CA PHE A 201 14.82 0.41 2.76
C PHE A 201 14.89 -0.68 3.83
N ARG A 202 15.12 -0.29 5.08
CA ARG A 202 15.19 -1.22 6.21
C ARG A 202 13.85 -1.28 6.94
N GLY A 203 13.56 -2.42 7.54
CA GLY A 203 12.34 -2.64 8.30
C GLY A 203 12.58 -3.43 9.57
N ILE A 204 11.65 -3.31 10.51
CA ILE A 204 11.64 -4.03 11.77
C ILE A 204 10.29 -4.72 11.94
N ILE A 205 10.32 -6.03 12.21
CA ILE A 205 9.18 -6.81 12.68
C ILE A 205 9.39 -7.08 14.17
N ARG A 206 8.56 -6.48 15.03
CA ARG A 206 8.65 -6.69 16.48
C ARG A 206 7.97 -8.00 16.87
N SER A 207 8.34 -8.59 18.01
CA SER A 207 7.80 -9.87 18.47
C SER A 207 6.26 -9.87 18.56
N GLN A 208 5.68 -8.76 18.99
CA GLN A 208 4.22 -8.59 19.09
C GLN A 208 3.50 -8.47 17.74
N ASP A 209 4.21 -8.10 16.67
CA ASP A 209 3.64 -7.90 15.33
C ASP A 209 3.83 -9.15 14.44
N VAL A 210 4.29 -10.26 15.01
CA VAL A 210 4.49 -11.52 14.26
C VAL A 210 3.18 -12.26 14.09
N ARG A 211 2.32 -12.31 15.11
CA ARG A 211 1.07 -13.08 15.10
C ARG A 211 -0.09 -12.21 15.58
N SER A 212 -1.29 -12.50 15.10
CA SER A 212 -2.50 -11.83 15.58
C SER A 212 -2.85 -12.28 16.99
N THR A 213 -2.63 -13.57 17.29
CA THR A 213 -2.86 -14.22 18.58
C THR A 213 -1.54 -14.57 19.29
N ASP A 214 -1.60 -14.78 20.61
CA ASP A 214 -0.47 -15.19 21.46
C ASP A 214 0.79 -14.31 21.33
N ARG A 215 0.60 -13.00 21.19
CA ARG A 215 1.68 -12.00 20.96
C ARG A 215 2.79 -12.04 22.01
N ASP A 216 2.45 -12.35 23.26
CA ASP A 216 3.40 -12.35 24.38
C ASP A 216 4.31 -13.58 24.42
N ARG A 217 3.92 -14.68 23.77
CA ARG A 217 4.67 -15.95 23.80
C ARG A 217 5.49 -16.20 22.53
N VAL A 218 5.50 -15.23 21.61
CA VAL A 218 6.20 -15.37 20.33
C VAL A 218 7.71 -15.41 20.55
N LYS A 219 8.33 -16.49 20.08
CA LYS A 219 9.78 -16.59 19.93
C LYS A 219 10.17 -16.28 18.49
N VAL A 220 10.84 -15.14 18.30
CA VAL A 220 11.26 -14.67 16.96
C VAL A 220 12.12 -15.71 16.25
N ILE A 221 13.01 -16.40 16.97
CA ILE A 221 13.91 -17.43 16.43
C ILE A 221 13.20 -18.67 15.87
N ASP A 222 11.97 -18.93 16.31
CA ASP A 222 11.12 -20.03 15.81
C ASP A 222 10.23 -19.57 14.65
N CYS A 223 10.17 -18.26 14.40
CA CYS A 223 9.34 -17.67 13.35
C CYS A 223 10.16 -17.35 12.09
N PHE A 224 11.38 -16.84 12.26
CA PHE A 224 12.24 -16.38 11.18
C PHE A 224 13.69 -16.84 11.38
N LYS A 225 14.43 -16.97 10.29
CA LYS A 225 15.89 -17.17 10.24
C LYS A 225 16.56 -16.12 9.34
N PRO A 226 17.86 -15.83 9.56
CA PRO A 226 18.60 -14.95 8.65
C PRO A 226 18.59 -15.50 7.22
N GLY A 227 18.37 -14.62 6.24
CA GLY A 227 18.27 -14.96 4.82
C GLY A 227 16.86 -15.34 4.35
N ASP A 228 15.89 -15.46 5.25
CA ASP A 228 14.50 -15.75 4.88
C ASP A 228 13.87 -14.60 4.10
N ILE A 229 13.02 -14.95 3.13
CA ILE A 229 12.17 -13.98 2.44
C ILE A 229 10.79 -14.00 3.08
N VAL A 230 10.41 -12.86 3.66
CA VAL A 230 9.19 -12.67 4.43
C VAL A 230 8.29 -11.67 3.72
N ARG A 231 7.06 -12.09 3.43
CA ARG A 231 5.97 -11.22 2.99
C ARG A 231 5.37 -10.56 4.23
N ALA A 232 5.49 -9.25 4.31
CA ALA A 232 5.03 -8.44 5.43
C ALA A 232 4.17 -7.28 4.93
N GLN A 233 3.39 -6.69 5.83
CA GLN A 233 2.66 -5.44 5.56
C GLN A 233 3.35 -4.30 6.30
N VAL A 234 3.43 -3.13 5.68
CA VAL A 234 3.90 -1.91 6.33
C VAL A 234 2.83 -1.44 7.33
N LEU A 235 3.19 -1.41 8.61
CA LEU A 235 2.33 -0.91 9.68
C LEU A 235 2.45 0.61 9.79
N SER A 236 3.68 1.13 9.81
CA SER A 236 3.95 2.56 9.82
C SER A 236 5.32 2.90 9.25
N LEU A 237 5.51 4.17 8.87
CA LEU A 237 6.78 4.67 8.31
C LEU A 237 7.95 4.65 9.31
N GLY A 238 7.65 4.63 10.61
CA GLY A 238 8.65 4.53 11.68
C GLY A 238 9.45 5.80 11.93
N ASP A 239 10.77 5.67 12.08
CA ASP A 239 11.69 6.71 12.58
C ASP A 239 12.67 7.23 11.50
N GLY A 240 12.36 7.00 10.22
CA GLY A 240 13.19 7.37 9.07
C GLY A 240 14.36 6.42 8.80
N THR A 241 14.74 5.57 9.76
CA THR A 241 15.75 4.52 9.55
C THR A 241 15.09 3.19 9.23
N ASN A 242 14.02 2.84 9.94
CA ASN A 242 13.34 1.57 9.75
C ASN A 242 11.82 1.73 9.65
N TYR A 243 11.23 1.07 8.67
CA TYR A 243 9.78 0.85 8.59
C TYR A 243 9.34 -0.13 9.67
N TYR A 244 8.17 0.10 10.29
CA TYR A 244 7.56 -0.92 11.13
C TYR A 244 6.70 -1.83 10.28
N LEU A 245 6.97 -3.12 10.35
CA LEU A 245 6.32 -4.13 9.54
C LEU A 245 5.59 -5.14 10.43
N THR A 246 4.50 -5.69 9.91
CA THR A 246 3.71 -6.73 10.57
C THR A 246 3.56 -7.96 9.69
N THR A 247 3.50 -9.12 10.34
CA THR A 247 3.13 -10.38 9.70
C THR A 247 1.90 -11.00 10.36
N ALA A 248 1.14 -10.23 11.14
CA ALA A 248 -0.03 -10.68 11.90
C ALA A 248 -1.29 -10.94 11.01
N ARG A 249 -1.10 -11.58 9.86
CA ARG A 249 -2.15 -12.08 8.96
C ARG A 249 -1.73 -13.45 8.41
N ASN A 250 -2.70 -14.23 7.92
CA ASN A 250 -2.48 -15.60 7.47
C ASN A 250 -1.68 -15.70 6.16
N ASP A 251 -1.86 -14.74 5.27
CA ASP A 251 -1.17 -14.58 3.99
C ASP A 251 0.21 -13.91 4.12
N LEU A 252 0.56 -13.43 5.32
CA LEU A 252 1.86 -12.82 5.63
C LEU A 252 2.75 -13.83 6.35
N GLY A 253 4.06 -13.72 6.20
CA GLY A 253 5.03 -14.64 6.81
C GLY A 253 6.15 -15.06 5.86
N VAL A 254 6.88 -16.10 6.23
CA VAL A 254 7.97 -16.67 5.42
C VAL A 254 7.37 -17.29 4.16
N VAL A 255 7.86 -16.83 3.00
CA VAL A 255 7.48 -17.34 1.67
C VAL A 255 8.62 -18.18 1.09
N PHE A 256 9.86 -17.71 1.20
CA PHE A 256 11.04 -18.47 0.81
C PHE A 256 12.00 -18.63 1.96
N ALA A 257 12.54 -19.85 2.07
CA ALA A 257 13.51 -20.23 3.06
C ALA A 257 14.49 -21.25 2.49
N ARG A 258 15.68 -21.27 3.08
CA ARG A 258 16.66 -22.34 2.89
C ARG A 258 16.96 -23.01 4.23
N ALA A 259 17.26 -24.30 4.17
CA ALA A 259 17.66 -25.07 5.34
C ALA A 259 19.01 -24.58 5.88
N ALA A 260 19.29 -24.85 7.16
CA ALA A 260 20.56 -24.52 7.81
C ALA A 260 20.96 -23.04 7.64
N ASN A 261 20.03 -22.12 7.89
CA ASN A 261 20.24 -20.66 7.81
C ASN A 261 20.81 -20.17 6.48
N GLY A 262 20.45 -20.80 5.35
CA GLY A 262 20.89 -20.36 4.02
C GLY A 262 21.92 -21.25 3.34
N ALA A 263 22.58 -22.15 4.08
CA ALA A 263 23.61 -23.05 3.54
C ALA A 263 23.03 -24.28 2.82
N GLY A 264 21.81 -24.68 3.17
CA GLY A 264 21.14 -25.85 2.60
C GLY A 264 20.28 -25.53 1.38
N GLY A 265 19.55 -26.57 0.93
CA GLY A 265 18.58 -26.46 -0.17
C GLY A 265 17.34 -25.63 0.20
N LEU A 266 16.51 -25.35 -0.81
CA LEU A 266 15.22 -24.68 -0.64
C LEU A 266 14.26 -25.54 0.19
N MET A 267 13.43 -24.88 1.00
CA MET A 267 12.40 -25.52 1.80
C MET A 267 11.01 -25.07 1.34
N TYR A 268 10.01 -25.92 1.57
CA TYR A 268 8.61 -25.61 1.26
C TYR A 268 7.76 -25.59 2.53
N ALA A 269 6.78 -24.70 2.59
CA ALA A 269 5.82 -24.64 3.69
C ALA A 269 4.91 -25.88 3.65
N THR A 270 5.06 -26.76 4.64
CA THR A 270 4.18 -27.92 4.83
C THR A 270 3.03 -27.60 5.78
N ASP A 271 3.27 -26.71 6.73
CA ASP A 271 2.28 -26.26 7.72
C ASP A 271 2.46 -24.76 8.01
N TRP A 272 1.48 -24.12 8.67
CA TRP A 272 1.56 -22.69 9.05
C TRP A 272 2.73 -22.40 10.00
N GLN A 273 3.27 -23.43 10.67
CA GLN A 273 4.39 -23.35 11.61
C GLN A 273 5.66 -24.09 11.18
N MET A 274 5.65 -24.81 10.06
CA MET A 274 6.77 -25.68 9.68
C MET A 274 7.07 -25.62 8.17
N MET A 275 8.36 -25.55 7.87
CA MET A 275 8.90 -25.75 6.52
C MET A 275 9.73 -27.02 6.49
N THR A 276 9.68 -27.75 5.38
CA THR A 276 10.42 -29.00 5.20
C THR A 276 11.30 -28.94 3.96
N SER A 277 12.53 -29.40 4.11
CA SER A 277 13.45 -29.58 2.98
C SER A 277 13.10 -30.88 2.24
N PRO A 278 12.82 -30.83 0.92
CA PRO A 278 12.48 -32.02 0.15
C PRO A 278 13.67 -32.98 -0.04
N SER A 279 14.90 -32.46 -0.02
CA SER A 279 16.10 -33.27 -0.25
C SER A 279 16.56 -34.02 1.00
N THR A 280 16.37 -33.42 2.18
CA THR A 280 16.84 -33.99 3.45
C THR A 280 15.72 -34.51 4.35
N GLY A 281 14.46 -34.14 4.08
CA GLY A 281 13.32 -34.44 4.95
C GLY A 281 13.33 -33.71 6.29
N MET A 282 14.32 -32.85 6.55
CA MET A 282 14.42 -32.11 7.80
C MET A 282 13.39 -30.97 7.84
N THR A 283 12.69 -30.89 8.97
CA THR A 283 11.68 -29.86 9.25
C THR A 283 12.29 -28.75 10.11
N GLU A 284 12.04 -27.50 9.77
CA GLU A 284 12.38 -26.33 10.58
C GLU A 284 11.13 -25.51 10.90
N LYS A 285 11.05 -24.99 12.13
CA LYS A 285 9.95 -24.11 12.54
C LYS A 285 10.12 -22.73 11.92
N ARG A 286 9.05 -22.24 11.29
CA ARG A 286 8.93 -20.91 10.68
C ARG A 286 7.49 -20.42 10.77
N LYS A 287 7.25 -19.12 10.76
CA LYS A 287 5.90 -18.56 10.59
C LYS A 287 5.60 -18.45 9.10
N CYS A 288 5.03 -19.48 8.50
CA CYS A 288 4.83 -19.56 7.07
C CYS A 288 3.62 -18.72 6.63
N ALA A 289 3.72 -18.09 5.46
CA ALA A 289 2.56 -17.50 4.79
C ALA A 289 1.72 -18.61 4.14
N LYS A 290 0.40 -18.45 4.14
CA LYS A 290 -0.50 -19.33 3.40
C LYS A 290 -0.27 -19.15 1.88
N PRO A 291 0.05 -20.21 1.12
CA PRO A 291 0.44 -20.10 -0.30
C PRO A 291 -0.72 -19.90 -1.28
N PHE A 292 -1.93 -20.38 -0.97
CA PHE A 292 -3.16 -20.26 -1.78
C PHE A 292 -4.39 -20.31 -0.87
#